data_AF-A0A9X1JZI7-F1
#
_entry.id   AF-A0A9X1JZI7-F1
#
_cell.length_a   1.000
_cell.length_b   1.000
_cell.length_c   1.000
_cell.angle_alpha   90.00
_cell.angle_beta   90.00
_cell.angle_gamma   90.00
#
_symmetry.space_group_name_H-M   'P 1'
#
loop_
_entity.id
_entity.type
_entity.pdbx_description
1 polymer ?
#
loop_
_entity_poly.entity_id
_entity_poly.type
_entity_poly.pdbx_seq_one_letter_code
_entity_poly.pdbx_strand_id
1 'polypeptide(L)'
;MSATDNQGQVIKAAHARAREHLRAGMDFVQNAANVTWRNRSKILRLLRDYGAHIEIACIEAGSEQLYRNNRDRPDAVFDHLAKTGSHL
;
A
#
# COMPACT_ATOMS: atom_id res chain seq x y z
N MET A 1 -9.68 8.95 -10.66
CA MET A 1 -9.73 7.54 -10.22
C MET A 1 -10.47 7.50 -8.90
N SER A 2 -11.60 6.81 -8.85
CA SER A 2 -12.30 6.51 -7.61
C SER A 2 -11.59 5.38 -6.89
N ALA A 3 -11.68 5.32 -5.55
CA ALA A 3 -11.14 4.22 -4.76
C ALA A 3 -11.76 2.84 -5.08
N THR A 4 -12.87 2.83 -5.82
CA THR A 4 -13.57 1.64 -6.30
C THR A 4 -13.28 1.29 -7.76
N ASP A 5 -12.47 2.07 -8.48
CA ASP A 5 -12.05 1.73 -9.84
C ASP A 5 -11.24 0.42 -9.86
N ASN A 6 -11.03 -0.17 -11.05
CA ASN A 6 -10.41 -1.49 -11.23
C ASN A 6 -8.98 -1.57 -10.63
N GLN A 7 -8.92 -1.91 -9.34
CA GLN A 7 -7.70 -2.02 -8.54
C GLN A 7 -6.74 -3.08 -9.11
N GLY A 8 -7.26 -4.06 -9.86
CA GLY A 8 -6.44 -5.09 -10.48
C GLY A 8 -5.44 -4.54 -11.49
N GLN A 9 -5.82 -3.52 -12.28
CA GLN A 9 -4.90 -2.88 -13.22
C GLN A 9 -3.83 -2.06 -12.51
N VAL A 10 -4.22 -1.33 -11.46
CA VAL A 10 -3.30 -0.52 -10.63
C VAL A 10 -2.26 -1.41 -9.98
N ILE A 11 -2.67 -2.53 -9.39
CA ILE A 11 -1.76 -3.49 -8.75
C ILE A 11 -0.78 -4.08 -9.77
N LYS A 12 -1.27 -4.43 -10.98
CA LYS A 12 -0.40 -4.94 -12.05
C LYS A 12 0.63 -3.90 -12.49
N ALA A 13 0.20 -2.64 -12.69
CA ALA A 13 1.09 -1.55 -13.07
C ALA A 13 2.14 -1.25 -11.99
N ALA A 14 1.75 -1.26 -10.72
CA ALA A 14 2.67 -1.09 -9.59
C ALA A 14 3.73 -2.21 -9.54
N HIS A 15 3.31 -3.47 -9.71
CA HIS A 15 4.24 -4.60 -9.78
C HIS A 15 5.18 -4.54 -10.99
N ALA A 16 4.71 -4.04 -12.14
CA ALA A 16 5.56 -3.88 -13.31
C ALA A 16 6.68 -2.86 -13.05
N ARG A 17 6.32 -1.67 -12.52
CA ARG A 17 7.29 -0.64 -12.12
C ARG A 17 8.27 -1.14 -11.06
N ALA A 18 7.79 -1.83 -10.04
CA ALA A 18 8.67 -2.42 -9.02
C ALA A 18 9.73 -3.34 -9.65
N ARG A 19 9.36 -4.16 -10.64
CA ARG A 19 10.34 -5.01 -11.36
C ARG A 19 11.34 -4.19 -12.18
N GLU A 20 10.92 -3.08 -12.79
CA GLU A 20 11.83 -2.19 -13.51
C GLU A 20 12.89 -1.62 -12.56
N HIS A 21 12.48 -1.08 -11.42
CA HIS A 21 13.40 -0.56 -10.40
C HIS A 21 14.34 -1.66 -9.85
N LEU A 22 13.80 -2.83 -9.51
CA LEU A 22 14.61 -3.94 -9.00
C LEU A 22 15.66 -4.42 -10.01
N ARG A 23 15.30 -4.52 -11.30
CA ARG A 23 16.26 -4.89 -12.37
C ARG A 23 17.33 -3.84 -12.59
N ALA A 24 16.99 -2.57 -12.37
CA ALA A 24 17.93 -1.46 -12.46
C ALA A 24 18.77 -1.27 -11.18
N GLY A 25 18.51 -2.02 -10.11
CA GLY A 25 19.14 -1.83 -8.80
C GLY A 25 18.81 -0.47 -8.17
N MET A 26 17.64 0.09 -8.49
CA MET A 26 17.22 1.40 -8.03
C MET A 26 16.29 1.29 -6.82
N ASP A 27 16.56 2.07 -5.78
CA ASP A 27 15.73 2.14 -4.58
C ASP A 27 14.35 2.75 -4.89
N PHE A 28 13.31 2.25 -4.20
CA PHE A 28 11.96 2.77 -4.30
C PHE A 28 11.14 2.46 -3.04
N VAL A 29 10.05 3.22 -2.86
CA VAL A 29 9.10 3.02 -1.76
C VAL A 29 7.77 2.48 -2.30
N GLN A 30 7.34 1.33 -1.79
CA GLN A 30 5.98 0.83 -2.02
C GLN A 30 5.01 1.45 -1.00
N ASN A 31 4.52 2.65 -1.28
CA ASN A 31 3.48 3.28 -0.45
C ASN A 31 2.12 2.65 -0.74
N ALA A 32 1.69 1.72 0.12
CA ALA A 32 0.38 1.10 0.08
C ALA A 32 -0.05 0.74 1.51
N ALA A 33 -1.37 0.64 1.74
CA ALA A 33 -1.91 0.37 3.07
C ALA A 33 -1.34 -0.89 3.73
N ASN A 34 -1.10 -1.96 2.93
CA ASN A 34 -0.39 -3.18 3.35
C ASN A 34 -0.81 -3.80 4.71
N VAL A 35 -2.05 -3.52 5.16
CA VAL A 35 -2.54 -3.88 6.50
C VAL A 35 -2.71 -5.39 6.66
N THR A 36 -3.09 -6.10 5.59
CA THR A 36 -3.27 -7.55 5.65
C THR A 36 -1.99 -8.30 5.30
N TRP A 37 -1.71 -9.37 6.06
CA TRP A 37 -0.61 -10.29 5.79
C TRP A 37 -0.60 -10.77 4.33
N ARG A 38 -1.78 -11.09 3.78
CA ARG A 38 -1.93 -11.59 2.41
C ARG A 38 -1.51 -10.57 1.36
N ASN A 39 -1.82 -9.28 1.56
CA ASN A 39 -1.40 -8.24 0.64
C ASN A 39 0.10 -7.99 0.74
N ARG A 40 0.60 -7.85 1.98
CA ARG A 40 2.02 -7.61 2.24
C ARG A 40 2.92 -8.74 1.75
N SER A 41 2.50 -10.00 1.88
CA SER A 41 3.27 -11.17 1.46
C SER A 41 3.62 -11.18 -0.04
N LYS A 42 2.75 -10.63 -0.90
CA LYS A 42 2.97 -10.63 -2.36
C LYS A 42 4.15 -9.76 -2.74
N ILE A 43 4.19 -8.53 -2.24
CA ILE A 43 5.28 -7.60 -2.55
C ILE A 43 6.57 -8.04 -1.85
N LEU A 44 6.52 -8.51 -0.60
CA LEU A 44 7.70 -9.00 0.12
C LEU A 44 8.33 -10.22 -0.54
N ARG A 45 7.54 -11.08 -1.19
CA ARG A 45 8.10 -12.20 -1.98
C ARG A 45 8.84 -11.65 -3.21
N LEU A 46 8.22 -10.74 -3.97
CA LEU A 46 8.86 -10.13 -5.13
C LEU A 46 10.20 -9.47 -4.78
N LEU A 47 10.24 -8.67 -3.71
CA LEU A 47 11.46 -8.00 -3.26
C LEU A 47 12.57 -9.01 -2.90
N ARG A 48 12.20 -10.08 -2.17
CA ARG A 48 13.14 -11.15 -1.78
C ARG A 48 13.64 -11.95 -2.97
N ASP A 49 12.81 -12.22 -3.95
CA ASP A 49 13.20 -12.96 -5.17
C ASP A 49 14.29 -12.20 -5.97
N TYR A 50 14.37 -10.88 -5.82
CA TYR A 50 15.41 -10.02 -6.39
C TYR A 50 16.60 -9.77 -5.46
N GLY A 51 16.60 -10.34 -4.25
CA GLY A 51 17.66 -10.12 -3.25
C GLY A 51 17.70 -8.69 -2.69
N ALA A 52 16.58 -7.95 -2.76
CA ALA A 52 16.53 -6.58 -2.26
C ALA A 52 16.65 -6.52 -0.73
N HIS A 53 17.29 -5.47 -0.22
CA HIS A 53 17.17 -5.08 1.18
C HIS A 53 15.77 -4.48 1.43
N ILE A 54 15.13 -4.83 2.55
CA ILE A 54 13.73 -4.49 2.82
C ILE A 54 13.62 -3.82 4.18
N GLU A 55 13.17 -2.57 4.18
CA GLU A 55 12.75 -1.84 5.38
C GLU A 55 11.22 -1.69 5.40
N ILE A 56 10.61 -1.85 6.57
CA ILE A 56 9.15 -1.72 6.74
C ILE A 56 8.89 -0.60 7.75
N ALA A 57 8.35 0.52 7.27
CA ALA A 57 7.86 1.60 8.12
C ALA A 57 6.35 1.44 8.38
N CYS A 58 5.98 1.17 9.63
CA CYS A 58 4.59 1.19 10.09
C CYS A 58 4.24 2.58 10.61
N ILE A 59 3.33 3.27 9.92
CA ILE A 59 2.86 4.60 10.33
C ILE A 59 1.48 4.42 10.97
N GLU A 60 1.41 4.54 12.29
CA GLU A 60 0.18 4.40 13.06
C GLU A 60 -0.33 5.77 13.53
N ALA A 61 -1.65 5.93 13.52
CA ALA A 61 -2.35 7.05 14.14
C ALA A 61 -3.61 6.52 14.83
N GLY A 62 -4.05 7.21 15.88
CA GLY A 62 -5.31 6.87 16.56
C GLY A 62 -6.48 6.86 15.57
N SER A 63 -7.44 5.95 15.77
CA SER A 63 -8.57 5.76 14.86
C SER A 63 -9.34 7.05 14.59
N GLU A 64 -9.63 7.85 15.62
CA GLU A 64 -10.26 9.17 15.46
C GLU A 64 -9.46 10.12 14.57
N GLN A 65 -8.13 10.11 14.69
CA GLN A 65 -7.26 10.93 13.85
C GLN A 65 -7.28 10.44 12.40
N LEU A 66 -7.28 9.13 12.17
CA LEU A 66 -7.38 8.56 10.83
C LEU A 66 -8.70 8.96 10.14
N TYR A 67 -9.83 8.92 10.85
CA TYR A 67 -11.12 9.35 10.29
C TYR A 67 -11.14 10.83 9.96
N ARG A 68 -10.66 11.69 10.88
CA ARG A 68 -10.55 13.14 10.62
C ARG A 68 -9.70 13.42 9.39
N ASN A 69 -8.49 12.84 9.34
CA ASN A 69 -7.58 12.98 8.21
C ASN A 69 -8.19 12.50 6.89
N ASN A 70 -8.95 11.41 6.91
CA ASN A 70 -9.61 10.89 5.72
C ASN A 70 -10.76 11.82 5.25
N ARG A 71 -11.58 12.31 6.18
CA ARG A 71 -12.71 13.19 5.88
C ARG A 71 -12.29 14.53 5.28
N ASP A 72 -11.16 15.07 5.75
CA ASP A 72 -10.68 16.38 5.33
C ASP A 72 -9.94 16.35 3.98
N ARG A 73 -9.79 15.17 3.36
CA ARG A 73 -9.12 15.01 2.07
C ARG A 73 -10.07 15.27 0.89
N PRO A 74 -9.59 15.91 -0.19
CA PRO A 74 -10.36 16.07 -1.43
C PRO A 74 -10.78 14.73 -2.07
N ASP A 75 -10.01 13.67 -1.82
CA ASP A 75 -10.20 12.31 -2.30
C ASP A 75 -10.66 11.34 -1.19
N ALA A 76 -11.42 11.85 -0.21
CA ALA A 76 -11.90 11.08 0.93
C ALA A 76 -12.50 9.73 0.53
N VAL A 77 -12.07 8.66 1.20
CA VAL A 77 -12.62 7.31 0.99
C VAL A 77 -13.76 7.04 1.98
N PHE A 78 -14.69 6.16 1.65
CA PHE A 78 -15.84 5.89 2.54
C PHE A 78 -15.40 5.36 3.92
N ASP A 79 -16.01 5.87 4.99
CA ASP A 79 -15.67 5.53 6.38
C ASP A 79 -15.72 4.03 6.71
N HIS A 80 -16.57 3.26 6.03
CA HIS A 80 -16.64 1.80 6.23
C HIS A 80 -15.36 1.08 5.77
N LEU A 81 -14.62 1.63 4.80
CA LEU A 81 -13.32 1.10 4.36
C LEU A 81 -12.20 1.46 5.34
N ALA A 82 -12.29 2.63 5.97
CA ALA A 82 -11.36 3.03 7.03
C ALA A 82 -11.50 2.15 8.29
N LYS A 83 -12.72 1.71 8.62
CA LYS A 83 -13.00 0.78 9.75
C LYS A 83 -12.30 -0.57 9.60
N THR A 84 -12.23 -1.12 8.39
CA THR A 84 -11.65 -2.46 8.16
C THR A 84 -10.13 -2.49 8.36
N GLY A 85 -9.45 -1.34 8.28
CA GLY A 85 -8.00 -1.22 8.47
C GLY A 85 -7.54 -1.03 9.93
N SER A 86 -8.46 -0.75 10.87
CA SER A 86 -8.13 -0.31 12.24
C SER A 86 -8.24 -1.41 13.31
N HIS A 87 -8.49 -2.67 12.92
CA HIS A 87 -8.73 -3.80 13.84
C HIS A 87 -7.58 -4.82 13.89
N LEU A 88 -6.35 -4.43 13.53
CA LEU A 88 -5.14 -5.24 13.69
C LEU A 88 -4.02 -4.42 14.31
#